data_AF-A0A285HA32-F1
#
_entry.id   AF-A0A285HA32-F1
#
_cell.length_a   1.000
_cell.length_b   1.000
_cell.length_c   1.000
_cell.angle_alpha   90.00
_cell.angle_beta   90.00
_cell.angle_gamma   90.00
#
_symmetry.space_group_name_H-M   'P 1'
#
loop_
_entity.id
_entity.type
_entity.pdbx_description
1 polymer ?
#
loop_
_entity_poly.entity_id
_entity_poly.type
_entity_poly.pdbx_seq_one_letter_code
_entity_poly.pdbx_strand_id
1 'polypeptide(L)'
;MNLAINVFSIVQLFFAIVIGIYFWNMLKKQRNSKVAINRESKKEMEKLYKMRRRSLTEPLSEKIRPSDFSEVIGQEDGLEALRAALCGPNPQHVIIYGPPGVGKTAAARLILEEAKKNQDSPFDDESKFVEMDATTARFDERGIADPLIGSVHDPIYQGAGAMGTAGIPQPKPGAVTKAHGGILFIDEIGELHHIQMNKLLKVLEDRKVFLDSSYYHEDDKNIPRHIHEIFQNGLPADFRLIGATTRGPENIPPAIRSRCLEVYFNPLDPNHVERIVNTAIAKINFRVEDGVIDVIKKYAANGRQAINMVQTAAGIARTANRFIISVADIERVIMNGRYNPRPMDKIPESPQVGVVNGLAVIGANMGTVNQLEVSANEVGDGKGNLNITGIAEEEEQGNQYRKIRRKSMVKGSAENVITVLSKIMDVDLRDYFIHIDFTSDAVVDGPSAGITMAVALYSSLTGYPIDNTVAMTGKISINGIVRPIGGVVPKVRAAIRAGVKKVLIPADNWQQIFNGEEFAQIDIIKITTFDEALRESILIEEVEEEKLKIDLDSDLVSAPLA
;
A
#
# COMPACT_ATOMS: atom_id res chain seq x y z
N MET A 1 36.16 74.14 47.01
CA MET A 1 35.51 72.83 47.11
C MET A 1 34.02 72.88 46.74
N ASN A 2 33.23 73.83 47.24
CA ASN A 2 31.78 73.90 46.98
C ASN A 2 31.36 74.22 45.53
N LEU A 3 32.14 74.99 44.77
CA LEU A 3 31.77 75.35 43.39
C LEU A 3 31.87 74.16 42.41
N ALA A 4 32.90 73.32 42.56
CA ALA A 4 33.11 72.14 41.72
C ALA A 4 32.04 71.06 41.94
N ILE A 5 31.59 70.89 43.19
CA ILE A 5 30.52 69.96 43.55
C ILE A 5 29.18 70.39 42.95
N ASN A 6 28.90 71.70 42.94
CA ASN A 6 27.69 72.24 42.31
C ASN A 6 27.69 72.08 40.78
N VAL A 7 28.83 72.32 40.12
CA VAL A 7 28.96 72.11 38.66
C VAL A 7 28.82 70.62 38.31
N PHE A 8 29.43 69.72 39.08
CA PHE A 8 29.30 68.28 38.86
C PHE A 8 27.86 67.78 39.03
N SER A 9 27.13 68.32 40.02
CA SER A 9 25.72 68.00 40.25
C SER A 9 24.82 68.48 39.10
N ILE A 10 25.09 69.66 38.53
CA ILE A 10 24.36 70.18 37.36
C ILE A 10 24.63 69.30 36.12
N VAL A 11 25.87 68.87 35.91
CA VAL A 11 26.22 67.97 34.80
C VAL A 11 25.57 66.60 34.98
N GLN A 12 25.56 66.03 36.19
CA GLN A 12 24.84 64.78 36.47
C GLN A 12 23.33 64.91 36.23
N LEU A 13 22.71 66.02 36.64
CA LEU A 13 21.30 66.28 36.38
C LEU A 13 21.01 66.37 34.88
N PHE A 14 21.88 67.04 34.11
CA PHE A 14 21.75 67.12 32.66
C PHE A 14 21.82 65.74 32.00
N PHE A 15 22.80 64.91 32.35
CA PHE A 15 22.90 63.55 31.81
C PHE A 15 21.73 62.65 32.26
N ALA A 16 21.24 62.79 33.50
CA ALA A 16 20.06 62.07 33.97
C ALA A 16 18.80 62.44 33.16
N ILE A 17 18.63 63.73 32.81
CA ILE A 17 17.54 64.19 31.94
C ILE A 17 17.68 63.65 30.52
N VAL A 18 18.88 63.69 29.94
CA VAL A 18 19.14 63.17 28.58
C VAL A 18 18.90 61.66 28.52
N ILE A 19 19.39 60.91 29.51
CA ILE A 19 19.15 59.46 29.65
C ILE A 19 17.65 59.19 29.83
N GLY A 20 16.97 59.98 30.68
CA GLY A 20 15.53 59.89 30.89
C GLY A 20 14.72 60.11 29.60
N ILE A 21 15.06 61.13 28.81
CA ILE A 21 14.42 61.41 27.51
C ILE A 21 14.71 60.30 26.50
N TYR A 22 15.93 59.76 26.48
CA TYR A 22 16.30 58.63 25.62
C TYR A 22 15.48 57.37 25.96
N PHE A 23 15.44 56.97 27.23
CA PHE A 23 14.62 55.84 27.68
C PHE A 23 13.14 56.07 27.44
N TRP A 24 12.63 57.28 27.65
CA TRP A 24 11.23 57.63 27.38
C TRP A 24 10.88 57.48 25.89
N ASN A 25 11.75 57.96 25.00
CA ASN A 25 11.57 57.81 23.56
C ASN A 25 11.69 56.34 23.11
N MET A 26 12.59 55.56 23.71
CA MET A 26 12.72 54.12 23.44
C MET A 26 11.47 53.35 23.86
N LEU A 27 10.96 53.60 25.07
CA LEU A 27 9.71 53.02 25.58
C LEU A 27 8.51 53.41 24.72
N LYS A 28 8.44 54.67 24.26
CA LYS A 28 7.38 55.14 23.35
C LYS A 28 7.45 54.45 21.99
N LYS A 29 8.65 54.25 21.41
CA LYS A 29 8.84 53.49 20.16
C LYS A 29 8.42 52.02 20.31
N GLN A 30 8.82 51.35 21.39
CA GLN A 30 8.42 49.96 21.67
C GLN A 30 6.90 49.83 21.86
N ARG A 31 6.28 50.75 22.60
CA ARG A 31 4.84 50.73 22.86
C ARG A 31 4.02 50.99 21.59
N ASN A 32 4.46 51.91 20.72
CA ASN A 32 3.82 52.16 19.43
C ASN A 32 3.95 50.97 18.47
N SER A 33 5.12 50.32 18.41
CA SER A 33 5.32 49.10 17.63
C SER A 33 4.39 47.96 18.10
N LYS A 34 4.31 47.71 19.41
CA LYS A 34 3.44 46.68 20.00
C LYS A 34 1.96 46.94 19.73
N VAL A 35 1.51 48.19 19.77
CA VAL A 35 0.13 48.58 19.45
C VAL A 35 -0.18 48.40 17.96
N ALA A 36 0.76 48.72 17.07
CA ALA A 36 0.61 48.50 15.63
C ALA A 36 0.50 47.00 15.30
N ILE A 37 1.40 46.16 15.83
CA ILE A 37 1.39 44.71 15.66
C ILE A 37 0.10 44.09 16.20
N ASN A 38 -0.37 44.49 17.38
CA ASN A 38 -1.63 43.99 17.94
C ASN A 38 -2.85 44.39 17.11
N ARG A 39 -2.85 45.60 16.52
CA ARG A 39 -3.94 46.05 15.65
C ARG A 39 -3.94 45.28 14.33
N GLU A 40 -2.77 44.99 13.77
CA GLU A 40 -2.61 44.17 12.58
C GLU A 40 -3.00 42.72 12.84
N SER A 41 -2.50 42.11 13.92
CA SER A 41 -2.91 40.78 14.38
C SER A 41 -4.41 40.67 14.61
N LYS A 42 -5.05 41.68 15.21
CA LYS A 42 -6.51 41.70 15.37
C LYS A 42 -7.25 41.76 14.02
N LYS A 43 -6.75 42.55 13.06
CA LYS A 43 -7.30 42.58 11.69
C LYS A 43 -7.12 41.25 10.97
N GLU A 44 -5.96 40.61 11.09
CA GLU A 44 -5.72 39.28 10.53
C GLU A 44 -6.58 38.22 11.19
N MET A 45 -6.76 38.26 12.50
CA MET A 45 -7.67 37.38 13.24
C MET A 45 -9.12 37.58 12.82
N GLU A 46 -9.58 38.82 12.64
CA GLU A 46 -10.90 39.10 12.06
C GLU A 46 -11.03 38.58 10.63
N LYS A 47 -9.98 38.69 9.81
CA LYS A 47 -9.93 38.10 8.46
C LYS A 47 -10.02 36.58 8.52
N LEU A 48 -9.29 35.93 9.42
CA LEU A 48 -9.35 34.49 9.67
C LEU A 48 -10.73 34.05 10.15
N TYR A 49 -11.35 34.78 11.07
CA TYR A 49 -12.72 34.50 11.49
C TYR A 49 -13.72 34.66 10.34
N LYS A 50 -13.57 35.69 9.51
CA LYS A 50 -14.38 35.86 8.29
C LYS A 50 -14.19 34.71 7.31
N MET A 51 -12.95 34.21 7.15
CA MET A 51 -12.66 33.05 6.31
C MET A 51 -13.26 31.77 6.90
N ARG A 52 -13.10 31.50 8.21
CA ARG A 52 -13.65 30.32 8.89
C ARG A 52 -15.18 30.27 8.87
N ARG A 53 -15.85 31.43 8.83
CA ARG A 53 -17.31 31.52 8.70
C ARG A 53 -17.83 31.12 7.30
N ARG A 54 -16.96 31.07 6.30
CA ARG A 54 -17.30 30.57 4.96
C ARG A 54 -16.79 29.14 4.84
N SER A 55 -17.70 28.17 4.97
CA SER A 55 -17.43 26.76 4.70
C SER A 55 -18.20 26.31 3.46
N LEU A 56 -17.59 25.41 2.69
CA LEU A 56 -18.31 24.65 1.68
C LEU A 56 -19.06 23.50 2.36
N THR A 57 -20.08 22.99 1.69
CA THR A 57 -20.72 21.74 2.11
C THR A 57 -19.72 20.61 2.03
N GLU A 58 -19.74 19.73 3.03
CA GLU A 58 -18.89 18.55 3.07
C GLU A 58 -19.13 17.64 1.85
N PRO A 59 -18.06 17.22 1.14
CA PRO A 59 -18.16 16.27 0.03
C PRO A 59 -18.76 14.93 0.45
N LEU A 60 -19.39 14.23 -0.50
CA LEU A 60 -20.02 12.94 -0.20
C LEU A 60 -18.99 11.87 0.18
N SER A 61 -17.78 11.95 -0.38
CA SER A 61 -16.67 11.08 0.00
C SER A 61 -16.31 11.12 1.49
N GLU A 62 -16.51 12.26 2.15
CA GLU A 62 -16.26 12.39 3.60
C GLU A 62 -17.46 11.88 4.40
N LYS A 63 -18.68 12.21 3.98
CA LYS A 63 -19.92 11.74 4.63
C LYS A 63 -20.13 10.23 4.60
N ILE A 64 -19.64 9.56 3.55
CA ILE A 64 -19.76 8.10 3.40
C ILE A 64 -18.62 7.38 4.13
N ARG A 65 -17.57 8.09 4.59
CA ARG A 65 -16.46 7.47 5.29
C ARG A 65 -17.00 6.55 6.40
N PRO A 66 -16.57 5.28 6.45
CA PRO A 66 -17.05 4.31 7.43
C PRO A 66 -17.02 4.87 8.85
N SER A 67 -18.17 4.86 9.52
CA SER A 67 -18.28 5.23 10.94
C SER A 67 -18.24 4.03 11.89
N ASP A 68 -18.38 2.83 11.33
CA ASP A 68 -18.33 1.55 12.04
C ASP A 68 -17.59 0.51 11.19
N PHE A 69 -17.05 -0.53 11.84
CA PHE A 69 -16.33 -1.61 11.14
C PHE A 69 -17.22 -2.39 10.17
N SER A 70 -18.51 -2.52 10.44
CA SER A 70 -19.46 -3.15 9.50
C SER A 70 -19.60 -2.39 8.17
N GLU A 71 -19.24 -1.10 8.14
CA GLU A 71 -19.21 -0.29 6.92
C GLU A 71 -17.88 -0.42 6.15
N VAL A 72 -16.85 -1.06 6.73
CA VAL A 72 -15.60 -1.38 6.02
C VAL A 72 -15.77 -2.72 5.31
N ILE A 73 -16.11 -2.66 4.02
CA ILE A 73 -16.53 -3.81 3.24
C ILE A 73 -15.34 -4.57 2.64
N GLY A 74 -15.32 -5.91 2.80
CA GLY A 74 -14.40 -6.81 2.12
C GLY A 74 -13.00 -6.89 2.71
N GLN A 75 -12.84 -6.49 3.97
CA GLN A 75 -11.55 -6.42 4.68
C GLN A 75 -11.55 -7.21 5.99
N GLU A 76 -12.41 -8.22 6.12
CA GLU A 76 -12.69 -8.95 7.35
C GLU A 76 -11.40 -9.48 8.01
N ASP A 77 -10.56 -10.23 7.27
CA ASP A 77 -9.26 -10.74 7.75
C ASP A 77 -8.34 -9.61 8.25
N GLY A 78 -8.29 -8.51 7.49
CA GLY A 78 -7.43 -7.37 7.80
C GLY A 78 -7.88 -6.62 9.04
N LEU A 79 -9.19 -6.49 9.23
CA LEU A 79 -9.79 -5.85 10.39
C LEU A 79 -9.59 -6.69 11.66
N GLU A 80 -9.73 -8.01 11.56
CA GLU A 80 -9.44 -8.94 12.65
C GLU A 80 -7.98 -8.83 13.11
N ALA A 81 -7.04 -8.82 12.15
CA ALA A 81 -5.63 -8.63 12.45
C ALA A 81 -5.34 -7.27 13.12
N LEU A 82 -5.99 -6.19 12.66
CA LEU A 82 -5.86 -4.86 13.28
C LEU A 82 -6.36 -4.85 14.73
N ARG A 83 -7.50 -5.51 15.01
CA ARG A 83 -8.03 -5.66 16.37
C ARG A 83 -7.08 -6.41 17.29
N ALA A 84 -6.60 -7.57 16.83
CA ALA A 84 -5.63 -8.36 17.59
C ALA A 84 -4.35 -7.55 17.88
N ALA A 85 -3.91 -6.73 16.94
CA ALA A 85 -2.68 -5.96 17.06
C ALA A 85 -2.78 -4.72 17.95
N LEU A 86 -3.91 -4.01 17.93
CA LEU A 86 -4.00 -2.66 18.51
C LEU A 86 -4.94 -2.56 19.71
N CYS A 87 -5.94 -3.43 19.82
CA CYS A 87 -6.91 -3.36 20.91
C CYS A 87 -6.46 -4.11 22.16
N GLY A 88 -5.36 -4.87 22.12
CA GLY A 88 -4.81 -5.58 23.27
C GLY A 88 -3.97 -4.71 24.23
N PRO A 89 -3.46 -5.28 25.33
CA PRO A 89 -2.66 -4.57 26.34
C PRO A 89 -1.29 -4.13 25.86
N ASN A 90 -0.79 -4.74 24.79
CA ASN A 90 0.48 -4.38 24.18
C ASN A 90 0.26 -4.08 22.69
N PRO A 91 -0.28 -2.91 22.33
CA PRO A 91 -0.51 -2.55 20.94
C PRO A 91 0.79 -2.60 20.13
N GLN A 92 0.71 -3.10 18.90
CA GLN A 92 1.85 -3.22 17.99
C GLN A 92 1.87 -2.10 16.96
N HIS A 93 3.02 -1.90 16.31
CA HIS A 93 3.08 -1.11 15.08
C HIS A 93 2.55 -1.94 13.92
N VAL A 94 1.89 -1.30 12.95
CA VAL A 94 1.25 -1.98 11.83
C VAL A 94 1.61 -1.30 10.51
N ILE A 95 1.78 -2.11 9.46
CA ILE A 95 1.77 -1.65 8.06
C ILE A 95 0.60 -2.30 7.34
N ILE A 96 -0.25 -1.48 6.74
CA ILE A 96 -1.39 -1.90 5.94
C ILE A 96 -1.01 -1.79 4.46
N TYR A 97 -0.91 -2.93 3.79
CA TYR A 97 -0.73 -3.02 2.35
C TYR A 97 -2.08 -3.20 1.67
N GLY A 98 -2.28 -2.58 0.51
CA GLY A 98 -3.44 -2.91 -0.32
C GLY A 98 -3.72 -1.85 -1.39
N PRO A 99 -4.62 -2.13 -2.35
CA PRO A 99 -4.93 -1.22 -3.43
C PRO A 99 -5.45 0.16 -2.95
N PRO A 100 -5.44 1.19 -3.80
CA PRO A 100 -6.02 2.48 -3.46
C PRO A 100 -7.54 2.38 -3.29
N GLY A 101 -8.09 3.14 -2.33
CA GLY A 101 -9.55 3.26 -2.17
C GLY A 101 -10.28 2.06 -1.55
N VAL A 102 -9.54 1.13 -0.90
CA VAL A 102 -10.10 -0.03 -0.18
C VAL A 102 -10.47 0.25 1.29
N GLY A 103 -10.17 1.45 1.81
CA GLY A 103 -10.56 1.86 3.16
C GLY A 103 -9.47 1.85 4.23
N LYS A 104 -8.17 1.76 3.86
CA LYS A 104 -7.03 1.75 4.80
C LYS A 104 -7.09 2.85 5.87
N THR A 105 -7.24 4.11 5.46
CA THR A 105 -7.33 5.27 6.37
C THR A 105 -8.58 5.25 7.26
N ALA A 106 -9.71 4.75 6.73
CA ALA A 106 -10.94 4.64 7.50
C ALA A 106 -10.81 3.56 8.59
N ALA A 107 -10.29 2.39 8.24
CA ALA A 107 -10.03 1.31 9.20
C ALA A 107 -9.05 1.74 10.30
N ALA A 108 -7.98 2.47 9.95
CA ALA A 108 -7.00 2.99 10.91
C ALA A 108 -7.63 3.99 11.92
N ARG A 109 -8.60 4.80 11.49
CA ARG A 109 -9.32 5.70 12.39
C ARG A 109 -10.27 4.95 13.31
N LEU A 110 -11.04 4.01 12.75
CA LEU A 110 -12.00 3.21 13.50
C LEU A 110 -11.32 2.34 14.56
N ILE A 111 -10.12 1.81 14.28
CA ILE A 111 -9.43 0.94 15.23
C ILE A 111 -8.95 1.67 16.48
N LEU A 112 -8.58 2.95 16.37
CA LEU A 112 -8.29 3.74 17.56
C LEU A 112 -9.55 3.89 18.43
N GLU A 113 -10.69 4.20 17.82
CA GLU A 113 -11.94 4.42 18.53
C GLU A 113 -12.50 3.13 19.16
N GLU A 114 -12.22 1.96 18.57
CA GLU A 114 -12.51 0.67 19.20
C GLU A 114 -11.52 0.33 20.31
N ALA A 115 -10.21 0.60 20.09
CA ALA A 115 -9.21 0.33 21.10
C ALA A 115 -9.43 1.16 22.39
N LYS A 116 -9.85 2.43 22.27
CA LYS A 116 -10.25 3.28 23.41
C LYS A 116 -11.39 2.69 24.25
N LYS A 117 -12.27 1.89 23.64
CA LYS A 117 -13.39 1.24 24.33
C LYS A 117 -12.95 -0.03 25.06
N ASN A 118 -11.78 -0.59 24.72
CA ASN A 118 -11.26 -1.78 25.36
C ASN A 118 -10.46 -1.40 26.62
N GLN A 119 -10.89 -1.92 27.78
CA GLN A 119 -10.25 -1.65 29.07
C GLN A 119 -8.81 -2.17 29.15
N ASP A 120 -8.48 -3.20 28.37
CA ASP A 120 -7.11 -3.73 28.33
C ASP A 120 -6.19 -2.85 27.50
N SER A 121 -6.72 -2.01 26.60
CA SER A 121 -5.90 -1.17 25.73
C SER A 121 -5.34 0.04 26.48
N PRO A 122 -4.09 0.47 26.19
CA PRO A 122 -3.52 1.68 26.77
C PRO A 122 -4.04 2.97 26.14
N PHE A 123 -4.92 2.91 25.13
CA PHE A 123 -5.48 4.11 24.51
C PHE A 123 -6.67 4.65 25.30
N ASP A 124 -6.73 5.96 25.47
CA ASP A 124 -7.77 6.68 26.23
C ASP A 124 -8.36 7.83 25.41
N ASP A 125 -9.24 8.63 26.02
CA ASP A 125 -9.88 9.77 25.35
C ASP A 125 -8.89 10.87 24.91
N GLU A 126 -7.71 10.94 25.54
CA GLU A 126 -6.63 11.88 25.19
C GLU A 126 -5.74 11.33 24.05
N SER A 127 -5.81 10.02 23.75
CA SER A 127 -5.11 9.41 22.62
C SER A 127 -5.54 10.02 21.29
N LYS A 128 -4.57 10.62 20.59
CA LYS A 128 -4.80 11.35 19.33
C LYS A 128 -4.52 10.46 18.13
N PHE A 129 -5.31 10.67 17.07
CA PHE A 129 -5.02 10.17 15.73
C PHE A 129 -4.33 11.28 14.93
N VAL A 130 -3.03 11.17 14.71
CA VAL A 130 -2.26 12.12 13.91
C VAL A 130 -2.01 11.52 12.53
N GLU A 131 -2.55 12.16 11.49
CA GLU A 131 -2.42 11.74 10.10
C GLU A 131 -1.37 12.58 9.37
N MET A 132 -0.52 11.91 8.59
CA MET A 132 0.47 12.51 7.71
C MET A 132 0.49 11.79 6.37
N ASP A 133 0.52 12.54 5.27
CA ASP A 133 0.70 11.99 3.92
C ASP A 133 2.18 12.09 3.53
N ALA A 134 2.85 10.95 3.35
CA ALA A 134 4.26 10.88 3.00
C ALA A 134 4.59 11.55 1.66
N THR A 135 3.65 11.57 0.70
CA THR A 135 3.88 12.19 -0.62
C THR A 135 4.05 13.71 -0.53
N THR A 136 3.45 14.32 0.49
CA THR A 136 3.51 15.77 0.74
C THR A 136 4.52 16.15 1.81
N ALA A 137 5.06 15.17 2.54
CA ALA A 137 6.06 15.35 3.58
C ALA A 137 7.40 15.77 2.94
N ARG A 138 7.59 17.08 2.76
CA ARG A 138 8.86 17.62 2.27
C ARG A 138 9.98 17.21 3.21
N PHE A 139 10.98 16.53 2.66
CA PHE A 139 12.25 16.34 3.32
C PHE A 139 13.16 17.54 3.04
N ASP A 140 13.64 18.17 4.10
CA ASP A 140 14.65 19.22 4.03
C ASP A 140 15.96 18.70 4.63
N GLU A 141 17.00 18.58 3.80
CA GLU A 141 18.34 18.16 4.21
C GLU A 141 18.93 19.07 5.30
N ARG A 142 18.54 20.35 5.31
CA ARG A 142 19.01 21.32 6.30
C ARG A 142 18.26 21.25 7.63
N GLY A 143 17.22 20.41 7.71
CA GLY A 143 16.43 20.21 8.93
C GLY A 143 15.64 21.43 9.39
N ILE A 144 15.43 22.43 8.52
CA ILE A 144 14.74 23.69 8.89
C ILE A 144 13.26 23.40 9.18
N ALA A 145 12.68 22.48 8.41
CA ALA A 145 11.34 21.97 8.66
C ALA A 145 11.23 20.48 8.29
N ASP A 146 11.15 19.62 9.30
CA ASP A 146 10.79 18.21 9.12
C ASP A 146 9.41 17.99 9.75
N PRO A 147 8.34 17.82 8.95
CA PRO A 147 6.99 17.66 9.49
C PRO A 147 6.80 16.36 10.28
N LEU A 148 7.60 15.33 10.00
CA LEU A 148 7.52 14.04 10.67
C LEU A 148 8.20 14.12 12.04
N ILE A 149 9.49 14.49 12.05
CA ILE A 149 10.34 14.45 13.24
C ILE A 149 10.19 15.71 14.11
N GLY A 150 10.00 16.86 13.47
CA GLY A 150 10.09 18.17 14.11
C GLY A 150 11.36 18.88 13.71
N SER A 151 11.46 20.16 14.05
CA SER A 151 12.64 20.97 13.74
C SER A 151 12.97 21.94 14.86
N VAL A 152 14.19 22.46 14.83
CA VAL A 152 14.57 23.60 15.66
C VAL A 152 14.59 24.84 14.79
N HIS A 153 13.85 25.86 15.20
CA HIS A 153 14.02 27.18 14.62
C HIS A 153 15.19 27.84 15.33
N ASP A 154 16.34 27.98 14.66
CA ASP A 154 17.47 28.70 15.24
C ASP A 154 17.20 30.21 15.30
N PRO A 155 17.84 30.95 16.22
CA PRO A 155 17.58 32.38 16.44
C PRO A 155 17.66 33.24 15.16
N ILE A 156 18.57 32.90 14.23
CA ILE A 156 18.73 33.59 12.94
C ILE A 156 17.45 33.48 12.07
N TYR A 157 16.69 32.38 12.20
CA TYR A 157 15.48 32.12 11.43
C TYR A 157 14.19 32.49 12.16
N GLN A 158 14.25 32.95 13.42
CA GLN A 158 13.09 33.28 14.25
C GLN A 158 12.56 34.72 14.06
N GLY A 159 13.30 35.61 13.40
CA GLY A 159 12.92 37.01 13.22
C GLY A 159 12.91 37.81 14.54
N ALA A 160 12.16 38.92 14.60
CA ALA A 160 12.13 39.84 15.75
C ALA A 160 11.29 39.35 16.96
N GLY A 161 11.16 38.03 17.14
CA GLY A 161 10.51 37.43 18.31
C GLY A 161 11.38 37.49 19.56
N ALA A 162 10.76 37.48 20.75
CA ALA A 162 11.47 37.61 22.03
C ALA A 162 12.57 36.53 22.24
N MET A 163 12.34 35.31 21.78
CA MET A 163 13.31 34.20 21.83
C MET A 163 14.45 34.37 20.81
N GLY A 164 14.14 34.81 19.59
CA GLY A 164 15.13 35.08 18.54
C GLY A 164 16.08 36.22 18.94
N THR A 165 15.55 37.30 19.53
CA THR A 165 16.38 38.39 20.07
C THR A 165 17.23 37.98 21.26
N ALA A 166 16.83 36.93 21.99
CA ALA A 166 17.56 36.38 23.13
C ALA A 166 18.57 35.29 22.72
N GLY A 167 18.68 34.95 21.42
CA GLY A 167 19.60 33.91 20.96
C GLY A 167 19.17 32.48 21.33
N ILE A 168 17.92 32.27 21.72
CA ILE A 168 17.45 30.98 22.24
C ILE A 168 16.85 30.14 21.09
N PRO A 169 17.34 28.92 20.83
CA PRO A 169 16.77 28.02 19.83
C PRO A 169 15.38 27.54 20.25
N GLN A 170 14.43 27.45 19.31
CA GLN A 170 13.06 27.04 19.60
C GLN A 170 12.75 25.67 18.99
N PRO A 171 12.67 24.60 19.81
CA PRO A 171 12.25 23.29 19.33
C PRO A 171 10.76 23.29 18.95
N LYS A 172 10.42 22.62 17.85
CA LYS A 172 9.05 22.45 17.37
C LYS A 172 8.71 20.98 17.18
N PRO A 173 7.57 20.51 17.71
CA PRO A 173 7.19 19.11 17.62
C PRO A 173 6.78 18.71 16.21
N GLY A 174 7.26 17.56 15.75
CA GLY A 174 6.79 16.89 14.55
C GLY A 174 5.51 16.09 14.76
N ALA A 175 5.10 15.36 13.73
CA ALA A 175 3.97 14.43 13.78
C ALA A 175 4.17 13.34 14.84
N VAL A 176 5.38 12.80 14.99
CA VAL A 176 5.71 11.75 15.97
C VAL A 176 5.44 12.20 17.42
N THR A 177 5.82 13.42 17.79
CA THR A 177 5.58 13.98 19.13
C THR A 177 4.11 14.32 19.33
N LYS A 178 3.43 14.82 18.29
CA LYS A 178 1.99 15.10 18.35
C LYS A 178 1.15 13.82 18.54
N ALA A 179 1.67 12.69 18.09
CA ALA A 179 1.04 11.37 18.19
C ALA A 179 1.32 10.67 19.52
N HIS A 180 2.14 11.25 20.41
CA HIS A 180 2.48 10.64 21.69
C HIS A 180 1.21 10.26 22.49
N GLY A 181 1.17 9.03 23.01
CA GLY A 181 0.02 8.44 23.69
C GLY A 181 -1.10 7.98 22.75
N GLY A 182 -0.91 8.04 21.43
CA GLY A 182 -1.92 7.71 20.43
C GLY A 182 -1.35 7.01 19.20
N ILE A 183 -1.93 7.32 18.04
CA ILE A 183 -1.59 6.70 16.76
C ILE A 183 -1.01 7.74 15.81
N LEU A 184 0.13 7.39 15.22
CA LEU A 184 0.68 8.07 14.04
C LEU A 184 0.28 7.27 12.81
N PHE A 185 -0.60 7.82 11.99
CA PHE A 185 -0.95 7.26 10.70
C PHE A 185 -0.15 7.94 9.59
N ILE A 186 0.59 7.15 8.82
CA ILE A 186 1.36 7.62 7.66
C ILE A 186 0.77 7.01 6.39
N ASP A 187 0.09 7.81 5.59
CA ASP A 187 -0.39 7.38 4.28
C ASP A 187 0.75 7.39 3.26
N GLU A 188 0.72 6.42 2.34
CA GLU A 188 1.78 6.11 1.38
C GLU A 188 3.19 6.08 2.00
N ILE A 189 3.36 5.40 3.15
CA ILE A 189 4.63 5.33 3.90
C ILE A 189 5.86 4.94 3.06
N GLY A 190 5.65 4.17 1.97
CA GLY A 190 6.70 3.81 1.02
C GLY A 190 7.25 4.94 0.16
N GLU A 191 6.66 6.14 0.24
CA GLU A 191 7.12 7.36 -0.42
C GLU A 191 7.99 8.24 0.49
N LEU A 192 8.11 7.90 1.78
CA LEU A 192 8.99 8.64 2.70
C LEU A 192 10.44 8.59 2.22
N HIS A 193 11.14 9.71 2.41
CA HIS A 193 12.57 9.76 2.15
C HIS A 193 13.33 8.83 3.12
N HIS A 194 14.38 8.15 2.66
CA HIS A 194 15.12 7.17 3.48
C HIS A 194 15.65 7.73 4.80
N ILE A 195 16.08 9.00 4.82
CA ILE A 195 16.54 9.65 6.05
C ILE A 195 15.39 9.78 7.05
N GLN A 196 14.18 10.10 6.59
CA GLN A 196 12.99 10.15 7.45
C GLN A 196 12.62 8.75 7.96
N MET A 197 12.72 7.72 7.13
CA MET A 197 12.52 6.32 7.55
C MET A 197 13.54 5.90 8.64
N ASN A 198 14.81 6.27 8.49
CA ASN A 198 15.85 5.96 9.48
C ASN A 198 15.64 6.74 10.80
N LYS A 199 15.26 8.02 10.71
CA LYS A 199 14.89 8.79 11.91
C LYS A 199 13.66 8.21 12.59
N LEU A 200 12.64 7.82 11.82
CA LEU A 200 11.44 7.16 12.34
C LEU A 200 11.79 5.86 13.07
N LEU A 201 12.68 5.03 12.53
CA LEU A 201 13.18 3.82 13.19
C LEU A 201 13.74 4.11 14.58
N LYS A 202 14.61 5.12 14.67
CA LYS A 202 15.20 5.53 15.94
C LYS A 202 14.13 5.99 16.94
N VAL A 203 13.12 6.73 16.46
CA VAL A 203 12.00 7.17 17.32
C VAL A 203 11.14 5.99 17.79
N LEU A 204 10.91 4.98 16.96
CA LEU A 204 10.19 3.77 17.37
C LEU A 204 10.94 2.99 18.47
N GLU A 205 12.27 3.06 18.48
CA GLU A 205 13.12 2.43 19.50
C GLU A 205 13.18 3.27 20.80
N ASP A 206 13.55 4.55 20.66
CA ASP A 206 13.79 5.44 21.79
C ASP A 206 12.50 5.95 22.44
N ARG A 207 11.38 5.92 21.69
CA ARG A 207 10.07 6.51 22.04
C ARG A 207 10.13 8.01 22.36
N LYS A 208 11.16 8.67 21.84
CA LYS A 208 11.44 10.10 22.01
C LYS A 208 12.14 10.64 20.77
N VAL A 209 12.07 11.96 20.59
CA VAL A 209 12.79 12.68 19.55
C VAL A 209 13.86 13.55 20.17
N PHE A 210 15.09 13.34 19.73
CA PHE A 210 16.18 14.27 20.00
C PHE A 210 16.26 15.29 18.87
N LEU A 211 16.40 16.56 19.26
CA LEU A 211 16.56 17.69 18.35
C LEU A 211 17.93 18.31 18.60
N ASP A 212 18.58 18.77 17.54
CA ASP A 212 19.91 19.35 17.61
C ASP A 212 19.88 20.81 17.14
N SER A 213 20.71 21.66 17.75
CA SER A 213 20.92 23.05 17.33
C SER A 213 22.32 23.50 17.72
N SER A 214 22.99 24.21 16.79
CA SER A 214 24.29 24.82 17.06
C SER A 214 24.23 26.00 18.04
N TYR A 215 23.02 26.46 18.40
CA TYR A 215 22.78 27.56 19.33
C TYR A 215 22.38 27.09 20.72
N TYR A 216 22.36 25.77 20.96
CA TYR A 216 22.07 25.20 22.27
C TYR A 216 23.38 24.82 22.98
N HIS A 217 23.53 25.28 24.22
CA HIS A 217 24.60 24.89 25.13
C HIS A 217 24.01 24.55 26.50
N GLU A 218 24.43 23.43 27.08
CA GLU A 218 23.91 22.96 28.38
C GLU A 218 24.22 23.92 29.54
N ASP A 219 25.32 24.66 29.45
CA ASP A 219 25.76 25.60 30.48
C ASP A 219 25.11 27.00 30.38
N ASP A 220 24.36 27.29 29.31
CA ASP A 220 23.77 28.61 29.09
C ASP A 220 22.53 28.84 29.96
N LYS A 221 22.72 29.55 31.08
CA LYS A 221 21.66 29.91 32.04
C LYS A 221 20.56 30.80 31.48
N ASN A 222 20.74 31.40 30.30
CA ASN A 222 19.71 32.20 29.65
C ASN A 222 18.66 31.33 28.95
N ILE A 223 18.98 30.07 28.66
CA ILE A 223 18.05 29.13 28.04
C ILE A 223 17.03 28.66 29.09
N PRO A 224 15.71 28.76 28.81
CA PRO A 224 14.67 28.29 29.70
C PRO A 224 14.82 26.79 30.05
N ARG A 225 14.53 26.43 31.30
CA ARG A 225 14.61 25.05 31.79
C ARG A 225 13.85 24.04 30.93
N HIS A 226 12.68 24.40 30.41
CA HIS A 226 11.91 23.50 29.55
C HIS A 226 12.60 23.23 28.19
N ILE A 227 13.42 24.15 27.70
CA ILE A 227 14.21 23.96 26.47
C ILE A 227 15.38 23.04 26.78
N HIS A 228 16.08 23.21 27.91
CA HIS A 228 17.08 22.25 28.37
C HIS A 228 16.51 20.84 28.49
N GLU A 229 15.33 20.70 29.11
CA GLU A 229 14.63 19.41 29.24
C GLU A 229 14.41 18.74 27.87
N ILE A 230 14.00 19.52 26.86
CA ILE A 230 13.76 19.02 25.51
C ILE A 230 15.05 18.57 24.83
N PHE A 231 16.13 19.35 24.91
CA PHE A 231 17.41 19.00 24.26
C PHE A 231 18.12 17.84 24.98
N GLN A 232 18.02 17.75 26.30
CA GLN A 232 18.69 16.71 27.10
C GLN A 232 17.92 15.40 27.11
N ASN A 233 16.60 15.45 27.31
CA ASN A 233 15.77 14.26 27.51
C ASN A 233 14.91 13.89 26.30
N GLY A 234 14.89 14.74 25.27
CA GLY A 234 14.09 14.57 24.06
C GLY A 234 12.61 14.93 24.25
N LEU A 235 11.92 15.19 23.13
CA LEU A 235 10.47 15.29 23.11
C LEU A 235 9.84 13.89 23.21
N PRO A 236 8.82 13.68 24.05
CA PRO A 236 8.09 12.41 24.10
C PRO A 236 7.48 12.05 22.74
N ALA A 237 7.62 10.78 22.35
CA ALA A 237 7.10 10.27 21.08
C ALA A 237 6.81 8.76 21.18
N ASP A 238 6.22 8.33 22.30
CA ASP A 238 5.67 6.97 22.43
C ASP A 238 4.29 6.92 21.75
N PHE A 239 4.21 6.33 20.56
CA PHE A 239 2.98 6.21 19.77
C PHE A 239 2.95 4.86 19.08
N ARG A 240 1.78 4.45 18.57
CA ARG A 240 1.70 3.31 17.64
C ARG A 240 1.63 3.79 16.20
N LEU A 241 2.60 3.39 15.41
CA LEU A 241 2.62 3.60 13.97
C LEU A 241 1.57 2.71 13.28
N ILE A 242 0.76 3.32 12.43
CA ILE A 242 0.04 2.65 11.34
C ILE A 242 0.53 3.25 10.02
N GLY A 243 1.39 2.54 9.30
CA GLY A 243 1.74 2.90 7.92
C GLY A 243 0.74 2.31 6.94
N ALA A 244 0.35 3.06 5.91
CA ALA A 244 -0.43 2.53 4.79
C ALA A 244 0.34 2.71 3.49
N THR A 245 0.25 1.75 2.57
CA THR A 245 0.89 1.88 1.26
C THR A 245 0.14 1.11 0.18
N THR A 246 0.24 1.58 -1.06
CA THR A 246 -0.17 0.84 -2.26
C THR A 246 0.97 0.05 -2.90
N ARG A 247 2.21 0.30 -2.49
CA ARG A 247 3.41 -0.41 -2.95
C ARG A 247 3.59 -1.75 -2.24
N GLY A 248 4.37 -2.64 -2.84
CA GLY A 248 4.73 -3.92 -2.23
C GLY A 248 5.73 -3.78 -1.07
N PRO A 249 5.85 -4.80 -0.21
CA PRO A 249 6.71 -4.79 0.98
C PRO A 249 8.21 -4.57 0.68
N GLU A 250 8.66 -4.84 -0.53
CA GLU A 250 10.02 -4.56 -1.02
C GLU A 250 10.38 -3.07 -1.04
N ASN A 251 9.37 -2.18 -1.05
CA ASN A 251 9.57 -0.74 -1.01
C ASN A 251 9.77 -0.18 0.41
N ILE A 252 9.57 -1.00 1.44
CA ILE A 252 9.77 -0.60 2.83
C ILE A 252 11.07 -1.23 3.36
N PRO A 253 11.94 -0.46 4.02
CA PRO A 253 13.17 -1.00 4.62
C PRO A 253 12.88 -2.21 5.53
N PRO A 254 13.64 -3.31 5.42
CA PRO A 254 13.44 -4.50 6.26
C PRO A 254 13.44 -4.21 7.76
N ALA A 255 14.20 -3.20 8.21
CA ALA A 255 14.26 -2.77 9.60
C ALA A 255 12.94 -2.19 10.14
N ILE A 256 12.12 -1.53 9.29
CA ILE A 256 10.79 -1.05 9.69
C ILE A 256 9.83 -2.22 9.70
N ARG A 257 9.88 -3.04 8.65
CA ARG A 257 9.02 -4.22 8.50
C ARG A 257 9.15 -5.20 9.66
N SER A 258 10.37 -5.47 10.11
CA SER A 258 10.63 -6.37 11.24
C SER A 258 10.05 -5.87 12.58
N ARG A 259 9.65 -4.61 12.67
CA ARG A 259 9.06 -3.98 13.87
C ARG A 259 7.54 -3.81 13.77
N CYS A 260 6.95 -4.10 12.62
CA CYS A 260 5.54 -3.89 12.36
C CYS A 260 4.86 -5.21 12.00
N LEU A 261 3.63 -5.40 12.47
CA LEU A 261 2.75 -6.39 11.90
C LEU A 261 2.38 -5.96 10.47
N GLU A 262 2.52 -6.87 9.51
CA GLU A 262 2.11 -6.64 8.12
C GLU A 262 0.68 -7.16 7.93
N VAL A 263 -0.24 -6.26 7.57
CA VAL A 263 -1.65 -6.56 7.30
C VAL A 263 -1.96 -6.25 5.85
N TYR A 264 -2.68 -7.14 5.17
CA TYR A 264 -2.98 -7.03 3.75
C TYR A 264 -4.49 -6.86 3.54
N PHE A 265 -4.86 -5.75 2.92
CA PHE A 265 -6.24 -5.46 2.52
C PHE A 265 -6.49 -5.98 1.11
N ASN A 266 -7.63 -6.62 0.93
CA ASN A 266 -8.03 -7.26 -0.30
C ASN A 266 -8.56 -6.22 -1.31
N PRO A 267 -8.38 -6.45 -2.63
CA PRO A 267 -9.14 -5.73 -3.66
C PRO A 267 -10.66 -5.91 -3.48
N LEU A 268 -11.44 -4.92 -3.90
CA LEU A 268 -12.90 -4.96 -3.83
C LEU A 268 -13.47 -5.64 -5.09
N ASP A 269 -14.20 -6.74 -4.93
CA ASP A 269 -14.96 -7.36 -6.00
C ASP A 269 -16.27 -6.60 -6.32
N PRO A 270 -16.99 -6.97 -7.40
CA PRO A 270 -18.23 -6.30 -7.78
C PRO A 270 -19.31 -6.27 -6.69
N ASN A 271 -19.44 -7.30 -5.86
CA ASN A 271 -20.44 -7.36 -4.79
C ASN A 271 -20.05 -6.43 -3.63
N HIS A 272 -18.75 -6.34 -3.32
CA HIS A 272 -18.27 -5.32 -2.39
C HIS A 272 -18.58 -3.89 -2.87
N VAL A 273 -18.34 -3.60 -4.16
CA VAL A 273 -18.66 -2.27 -4.72
C VAL A 273 -20.15 -1.99 -4.69
N GLU A 274 -20.99 -2.97 -4.99
CA GLU A 274 -22.44 -2.84 -4.88
C GLU A 274 -22.88 -2.45 -3.46
N ARG A 275 -22.36 -3.13 -2.42
CA ARG A 275 -22.64 -2.78 -1.02
C ARG A 275 -22.23 -1.34 -0.70
N ILE A 276 -21.05 -0.90 -1.14
CA ILE A 276 -20.57 0.48 -0.95
C ILE A 276 -21.53 1.48 -1.62
N VAL A 277 -21.94 1.20 -2.86
CA VAL A 277 -22.85 2.06 -3.64
C VAL A 277 -24.23 2.13 -2.98
N ASN A 278 -24.76 1.03 -2.49
CA ASN A 278 -26.03 0.99 -1.77
C ASN A 278 -25.99 1.85 -0.51
N THR A 279 -24.93 1.74 0.30
CA THR A 279 -24.72 2.60 1.47
C THR A 279 -24.62 4.08 1.06
N ALA A 280 -23.92 4.37 -0.03
CA ALA A 280 -23.78 5.73 -0.56
C ALA A 280 -25.13 6.35 -0.95
N ILE A 281 -25.94 5.61 -1.72
CA ILE A 281 -27.27 6.03 -2.19
C ILE A 281 -28.20 6.29 -1.01
N ALA A 282 -28.19 5.40 -0.02
CA ALA A 282 -28.98 5.55 1.20
C ALA A 282 -28.61 6.83 1.96
N LYS A 283 -27.31 7.14 2.12
CA LYS A 283 -26.85 8.35 2.83
C LYS A 283 -27.21 9.67 2.10
N ILE A 284 -27.40 9.65 0.77
CA ILE A 284 -27.79 10.84 -0.01
C ILE A 284 -29.30 11.00 -0.26
N ASN A 285 -30.12 10.01 0.13
CA ASN A 285 -31.57 10.00 -0.11
C ASN A 285 -31.95 10.14 -1.60
N PHE A 286 -31.21 9.49 -2.50
CA PHE A 286 -31.58 9.38 -3.93
C PHE A 286 -32.23 8.03 -4.22
N ARG A 287 -33.10 7.99 -5.23
CA ARG A 287 -33.49 6.72 -5.87
C ARG A 287 -32.54 6.41 -7.02
N VAL A 288 -32.45 5.14 -7.40
CA VAL A 288 -31.69 4.70 -8.58
C VAL A 288 -32.60 3.90 -9.49
N GLU A 289 -32.41 4.07 -10.79
CA GLU A 289 -32.99 3.22 -11.82
C GLU A 289 -32.34 1.83 -11.82
N ASP A 290 -33.10 0.81 -12.23
CA ASP A 290 -32.57 -0.55 -12.38
C ASP A 290 -31.40 -0.56 -13.39
N GLY A 291 -30.35 -1.32 -13.08
CA GLY A 291 -29.13 -1.39 -13.91
C GLY A 291 -28.07 -0.32 -13.61
N VAL A 292 -28.38 0.76 -12.89
CA VAL A 292 -27.39 1.78 -12.47
C VAL A 292 -26.23 1.15 -11.70
N ILE A 293 -26.56 0.27 -10.75
CA ILE A 293 -25.58 -0.41 -9.91
C ILE A 293 -24.71 -1.34 -10.77
N ASP A 294 -25.30 -2.08 -11.72
CA ASP A 294 -24.57 -2.98 -12.61
C ASP A 294 -23.56 -2.24 -13.48
N VAL A 295 -23.93 -1.05 -13.98
CA VAL A 295 -22.99 -0.19 -14.71
C VAL A 295 -21.86 0.26 -13.78
N ILE A 296 -22.13 0.70 -12.55
CA ILE A 296 -21.06 1.05 -11.61
C ILE A 296 -20.17 -0.17 -11.30
N LYS A 297 -20.76 -1.36 -11.09
CA LYS A 297 -20.09 -2.66 -10.90
C LYS A 297 -19.19 -3.05 -12.08
N LYS A 298 -19.46 -2.55 -13.28
CA LYS A 298 -18.62 -2.80 -14.46
C LYS A 298 -17.43 -1.86 -14.57
N TYR A 299 -17.46 -0.67 -13.97
CA TYR A 299 -16.43 0.37 -14.19
C TYR A 299 -15.63 0.78 -12.94
N ALA A 300 -16.20 0.80 -11.74
CA ALA A 300 -15.51 1.32 -10.55
C ALA A 300 -14.51 0.34 -9.89
N ALA A 301 -13.20 0.48 -10.12
CA ALA A 301 -12.20 -0.46 -9.59
C ALA A 301 -12.01 -0.43 -8.04
N ASN A 302 -12.53 0.60 -7.35
CA ASN A 302 -12.43 0.71 -5.89
C ASN A 302 -13.57 1.57 -5.31
N GLY A 303 -13.67 1.60 -3.97
CA GLY A 303 -14.74 2.31 -3.26
C GLY A 303 -14.71 3.82 -3.51
N ARG A 304 -13.52 4.43 -3.56
CA ARG A 304 -13.36 5.87 -3.86
C ARG A 304 -13.92 6.22 -5.24
N GLN A 305 -13.62 5.42 -6.26
CA GLN A 305 -14.16 5.61 -7.60
C GLN A 305 -15.68 5.41 -7.63
N ALA A 306 -16.21 4.39 -6.96
CA ALA A 306 -17.64 4.13 -6.92
C ALA A 306 -18.41 5.30 -6.29
N ILE A 307 -17.93 5.81 -5.16
CA ILE A 307 -18.51 6.98 -4.48
C ILE A 307 -18.44 8.22 -5.36
N ASN A 308 -17.33 8.47 -6.05
CA ASN A 308 -17.20 9.61 -6.96
C ASN A 308 -18.17 9.51 -8.14
N MET A 309 -18.39 8.31 -8.69
CA MET A 309 -19.38 8.09 -9.75
C MET A 309 -20.80 8.43 -9.25
N VAL A 310 -21.19 7.92 -8.08
CA VAL A 310 -22.49 8.20 -7.46
C VAL A 310 -22.63 9.70 -7.15
N GLN A 311 -21.62 10.34 -6.56
CA GLN A 311 -21.65 11.77 -6.23
C GLN A 311 -21.84 12.62 -7.48
N THR A 312 -21.12 12.31 -8.55
CA THR A 312 -21.17 13.06 -9.81
C THR A 312 -22.51 12.86 -10.50
N ALA A 313 -23.03 11.63 -10.55
CA ALA A 313 -24.31 11.33 -11.16
C ALA A 313 -25.48 11.95 -10.37
N ALA A 314 -25.42 11.92 -9.03
CA ALA A 314 -26.36 12.65 -8.17
C ALA A 314 -26.32 14.17 -8.44
N GLY A 315 -25.12 14.73 -8.69
CA GLY A 315 -24.96 16.12 -9.09
C GLY A 315 -25.62 16.44 -10.44
N ILE A 316 -25.48 15.57 -11.43
CA ILE A 316 -26.13 15.68 -12.75
C ILE A 316 -27.66 15.63 -12.59
N ALA A 317 -28.17 14.62 -11.90
CA ALA A 317 -29.59 14.46 -11.63
C ALA A 317 -30.17 15.68 -10.90
N ARG A 318 -29.49 16.16 -9.86
CA ARG A 318 -29.92 17.34 -9.09
C ARG A 318 -29.92 18.61 -9.91
N THR A 319 -28.95 18.80 -10.81
CA THR A 319 -28.91 19.94 -11.74
C THR A 319 -30.09 19.92 -12.70
N ALA A 320 -30.58 18.72 -13.05
CA ALA A 320 -31.80 18.52 -13.81
C ALA A 320 -33.08 18.50 -12.94
N ASN A 321 -33.02 18.90 -11.66
CA ASN A 321 -34.11 18.84 -10.69
C ASN A 321 -34.73 17.44 -10.50
N ARG A 322 -33.92 16.39 -10.64
CA ARG A 322 -34.29 15.00 -10.38
C ARG A 322 -33.64 14.48 -9.10
N PHE A 323 -34.35 13.62 -8.38
CA PHE A 323 -33.85 12.87 -7.21
C PHE A 323 -33.76 11.36 -7.49
N ILE A 324 -33.64 11.02 -8.76
CA ILE A 324 -33.40 9.67 -9.26
C ILE A 324 -32.18 9.72 -10.19
N ILE A 325 -31.21 8.85 -9.95
CA ILE A 325 -30.05 8.65 -10.82
C ILE A 325 -30.45 7.63 -11.88
N SER A 326 -30.30 7.99 -13.16
CA SER A 326 -30.54 7.07 -14.27
C SER A 326 -29.26 6.40 -14.75
N VAL A 327 -29.40 5.35 -15.56
CA VAL A 327 -28.27 4.70 -16.23
C VAL A 327 -27.50 5.71 -17.09
N ALA A 328 -28.22 6.55 -17.83
CA ALA A 328 -27.64 7.59 -18.69
C ALA A 328 -26.82 8.63 -17.90
N ASP A 329 -27.21 8.94 -16.65
CA ASP A 329 -26.43 9.84 -15.80
C ASP A 329 -25.05 9.23 -15.51
N ILE A 330 -24.99 7.93 -15.16
CA ILE A 330 -23.74 7.22 -14.89
C ILE A 330 -22.90 7.04 -16.15
N GLU A 331 -23.50 6.68 -17.29
CA GLU A 331 -22.78 6.59 -18.57
C GLU A 331 -22.12 7.91 -18.93
N ARG A 332 -22.79 9.04 -18.66
CA ARG A 332 -22.21 10.37 -18.84
C ARG A 332 -21.03 10.61 -17.90
N VAL A 333 -21.09 10.15 -16.65
CA VAL A 333 -19.94 10.19 -15.73
C VAL A 333 -18.78 9.36 -16.27
N ILE A 334 -19.06 8.14 -16.75
CA ILE A 334 -18.08 7.23 -17.33
C ILE A 334 -17.38 7.90 -18.53
N MET A 335 -18.15 8.47 -19.45
CA MET A 335 -17.64 9.14 -20.64
C MET A 335 -16.77 10.36 -20.29
N ASN A 336 -17.24 11.19 -19.37
CA ASN A 336 -16.50 12.39 -18.95
C ASN A 336 -15.22 12.05 -18.19
N GLY A 337 -15.26 11.02 -17.34
CA GLY A 337 -14.11 10.57 -16.55
C GLY A 337 -13.17 9.62 -17.29
N ARG A 338 -13.51 9.22 -18.53
CA ARG A 338 -12.76 8.24 -19.34
C ARG A 338 -12.49 6.95 -18.57
N TYR A 339 -13.49 6.46 -17.84
CA TYR A 339 -13.35 5.23 -17.08
C TYR A 339 -13.34 4.02 -18.02
N ASN A 340 -12.34 3.16 -17.87
CA ASN A 340 -12.31 1.87 -18.54
C ASN A 340 -13.14 0.85 -17.74
N PRO A 341 -13.77 -0.13 -18.42
CA PRO A 341 -14.31 -1.29 -17.74
C PRO A 341 -13.25 -1.95 -16.89
N ARG A 342 -13.66 -2.50 -15.75
CA ARG A 342 -12.78 -3.28 -14.88
C ARG A 342 -12.25 -4.48 -15.67
N PRO A 343 -10.95 -4.82 -15.53
CA PRO A 343 -10.46 -6.11 -15.99
C PRO A 343 -11.28 -7.20 -15.27
N MET A 344 -11.91 -8.08 -16.04
CA MET A 344 -12.53 -9.28 -15.48
C MET A 344 -11.56 -10.43 -15.69
N ASP A 345 -11.12 -11.06 -14.60
CA ASP A 345 -10.48 -12.37 -14.70
C ASP A 345 -11.52 -13.30 -15.34
N LYS A 346 -11.34 -13.69 -16.60
CA LYS A 346 -12.24 -14.61 -17.31
C LYS A 346 -11.46 -15.81 -17.78
N ILE A 347 -12.00 -16.99 -17.53
CA ILE A 347 -11.51 -18.21 -18.16
C ILE A 347 -12.04 -18.32 -19.60
N PRO A 348 -11.33 -19.04 -20.50
CA PRO A 348 -11.83 -19.34 -21.84
C PRO A 348 -13.19 -20.05 -21.81
N GLU A 349 -14.01 -19.88 -22.86
CA GLU A 349 -15.33 -20.52 -22.93
C GLU A 349 -15.26 -22.03 -23.21
N SER A 350 -14.19 -22.48 -23.86
CA SER A 350 -13.99 -23.88 -24.24
C SER A 350 -12.53 -24.32 -24.00
N PRO A 351 -12.29 -25.65 -23.84
CA PRO A 351 -10.95 -26.22 -23.85
C PRO A 351 -10.20 -25.89 -25.14
N GLN A 352 -8.90 -25.65 -25.05
CA GLN A 352 -8.04 -25.28 -26.18
C GLN A 352 -6.66 -25.92 -26.05
N VAL A 353 -6.01 -26.17 -27.19
CA VAL A 353 -4.64 -26.70 -27.26
C VAL A 353 -3.65 -25.57 -27.04
N GLY A 354 -2.65 -25.81 -26.20
CA GLY A 354 -1.60 -24.84 -25.90
C GLY A 354 -2.04 -23.68 -25.00
N VAL A 355 -3.27 -23.70 -24.47
CA VAL A 355 -3.84 -22.61 -23.67
C VAL A 355 -4.10 -23.10 -22.25
N VAL A 356 -3.50 -22.42 -21.26
CA VAL A 356 -3.61 -22.82 -19.84
C VAL A 356 -3.81 -21.60 -18.94
N ASN A 357 -4.71 -21.70 -17.97
CA ASN A 357 -4.89 -20.68 -16.94
C ASN A 357 -3.79 -20.79 -15.87
N GLY A 358 -2.87 -19.83 -15.86
CA GLY A 358 -1.92 -19.61 -14.78
C GLY A 358 -2.48 -18.66 -13.70
N LEU A 359 -1.88 -18.69 -12.50
CA LEU A 359 -2.21 -17.75 -11.43
C LEU A 359 -1.01 -16.89 -11.04
N ALA A 360 -1.23 -15.57 -10.97
CA ALA A 360 -0.21 -14.58 -10.63
C ALA A 360 -0.67 -13.67 -9.48
N VAL A 361 0.27 -12.91 -8.91
CA VAL A 361 0.00 -11.84 -7.96
C VAL A 361 0.62 -10.56 -8.51
N ILE A 362 -0.14 -9.47 -8.50
CA ILE A 362 0.27 -8.13 -8.88
C ILE A 362 0.32 -7.27 -7.61
N GLY A 363 1.37 -6.45 -7.48
CA GLY A 363 1.56 -5.58 -6.33
C GLY A 363 1.67 -6.37 -5.02
N ALA A 364 1.12 -5.81 -3.93
CA ALA A 364 1.30 -6.39 -2.59
C ALA A 364 0.48 -7.68 -2.33
N ASN A 365 -0.74 -7.81 -2.90
CA ASN A 365 -1.64 -8.95 -2.60
C ASN A 365 -2.77 -9.16 -3.62
N MET A 366 -2.66 -8.64 -4.85
CA MET A 366 -3.74 -8.73 -5.84
C MET A 366 -3.53 -9.94 -6.75
N GLY A 367 -4.19 -11.05 -6.46
CA GLY A 367 -4.17 -12.21 -7.36
C GLY A 367 -4.93 -11.95 -8.66
N THR A 368 -4.48 -12.56 -9.76
CA THR A 368 -5.13 -12.53 -11.08
C THR A 368 -4.98 -13.90 -11.78
N VAL A 369 -5.94 -14.23 -12.65
CA VAL A 369 -5.81 -15.35 -13.58
C VAL A 369 -5.16 -14.84 -14.85
N ASN A 370 -4.11 -15.50 -15.29
CA ASN A 370 -3.42 -15.17 -16.53
C ASN A 370 -3.48 -16.35 -17.50
N GLN A 371 -4.02 -16.10 -18.69
CA GLN A 371 -4.05 -17.07 -19.76
C GLN A 371 -2.69 -17.09 -20.46
N LEU A 372 -2.06 -18.25 -20.41
CA LEU A 372 -0.82 -18.53 -21.13
C LEU A 372 -1.16 -19.24 -22.44
N GLU A 373 -0.62 -18.75 -23.55
CA GLU A 373 -0.73 -19.39 -24.86
C GLU A 373 0.64 -19.88 -25.32
N VAL A 374 0.71 -21.12 -25.81
CA VAL A 374 1.94 -21.73 -26.31
C VAL A 374 1.70 -22.37 -27.67
N SER A 375 2.52 -21.98 -28.64
CA SER A 375 2.61 -22.63 -29.95
C SER A 375 3.97 -23.30 -30.09
N ALA A 376 3.97 -24.59 -30.42
CA ALA A 376 5.17 -25.33 -30.77
C ALA A 376 5.01 -25.88 -32.19
N ASN A 377 5.87 -25.44 -33.11
CA ASN A 377 5.88 -25.90 -34.49
C ASN A 377 7.21 -26.58 -34.79
N GLU A 378 7.16 -27.79 -35.34
CA GLU A 378 8.37 -28.51 -35.74
C GLU A 378 9.01 -27.80 -36.95
N VAL A 379 10.31 -27.51 -36.83
CA VAL A 379 11.13 -26.88 -37.88
C VAL A 379 12.33 -27.75 -38.30
N GLY A 380 12.72 -28.72 -37.46
CA GLY A 380 13.80 -29.67 -37.71
C GLY A 380 15.21 -29.06 -37.75
N ASP A 381 16.22 -29.93 -37.89
CA ASP A 381 17.64 -29.61 -38.04
C ASP A 381 18.26 -28.75 -36.91
N GLY A 382 17.70 -28.78 -35.69
CA GLY A 382 18.15 -27.96 -34.57
C GLY A 382 17.99 -26.44 -34.79
N LYS A 383 17.12 -26.04 -35.74
CA LYS A 383 16.87 -24.62 -36.10
C LYS A 383 15.74 -23.99 -35.27
N GLY A 384 15.24 -24.68 -34.27
CA GLY A 384 14.24 -24.20 -33.34
C GLY A 384 14.72 -23.04 -32.49
N ASN A 385 13.77 -22.30 -31.92
CA ASN A 385 14.04 -21.17 -31.04
C ASN A 385 12.90 -21.02 -30.02
N LEU A 386 13.22 -20.46 -28.85
CA LEU A 386 12.27 -20.12 -27.81
C LEU A 386 12.05 -18.59 -27.78
N ASN A 387 10.85 -18.17 -28.15
CA ASN A 387 10.40 -16.79 -28.01
C ASN A 387 9.38 -16.69 -26.87
N ILE A 388 9.52 -15.64 -26.05
CA ILE A 388 8.60 -15.37 -24.95
C ILE A 388 8.16 -13.91 -25.04
N THR A 389 6.85 -13.67 -25.10
CA THR A 389 6.23 -12.34 -25.15
C THR A 389 5.39 -12.09 -23.89
N GLY A 390 5.12 -10.82 -23.56
CA GLY A 390 4.35 -10.44 -22.37
C GLY A 390 5.13 -10.47 -21.04
N ILE A 391 6.47 -10.49 -21.08
CA ILE A 391 7.34 -10.51 -19.89
C ILE A 391 8.33 -9.34 -19.88
N ALA A 392 8.89 -9.01 -18.70
CA ALA A 392 10.06 -8.17 -18.62
C ALA A 392 11.31 -8.92 -19.12
N GLU A 393 12.12 -8.28 -19.97
CA GLU A 393 13.37 -8.86 -20.49
C GLU A 393 14.47 -8.94 -19.40
N GLU A 394 14.60 -7.87 -18.63
CA GLU A 394 15.54 -7.73 -17.50
C GLU A 394 14.78 -7.28 -16.25
N GLU A 395 15.21 -7.76 -15.10
CA GLU A 395 14.66 -7.36 -13.80
C GLU A 395 15.73 -6.61 -12.99
N GLU A 396 15.33 -5.54 -12.32
CA GLU A 396 16.18 -4.86 -11.34
C GLU A 396 15.89 -5.42 -9.95
N GLN A 397 16.83 -6.16 -9.39
CA GLN A 397 16.76 -6.64 -8.02
C GLN A 397 17.61 -5.77 -7.08
N GLY A 398 17.00 -5.33 -5.99
CA GLY A 398 17.67 -4.65 -4.88
C GLY A 398 16.94 -3.37 -4.48
N ASN A 399 17.38 -2.77 -3.36
CA ASN A 399 16.75 -1.56 -2.87
C ASN A 399 17.01 -0.38 -3.81
N GLN A 400 16.29 0.72 -3.63
CA GLN A 400 16.39 1.97 -4.40
C GLN A 400 17.84 2.48 -4.65
N TYR A 401 18.80 2.02 -3.83
CA TYR A 401 20.22 2.38 -3.84
C TYR A 401 21.16 1.39 -4.54
N ARG A 402 20.74 0.13 -4.77
CA ARG A 402 21.58 -0.90 -5.39
C ARG A 402 20.73 -1.78 -6.29
N LYS A 403 20.56 -1.32 -7.53
CA LYS A 403 19.84 -2.04 -8.59
C LYS A 403 20.81 -3.00 -9.28
N ILE A 404 20.59 -4.30 -9.10
CA ILE A 404 21.31 -5.35 -9.83
C ILE A 404 20.40 -5.78 -10.97
N ARG A 405 20.86 -5.65 -12.22
CA ARG A 405 20.16 -6.20 -13.37
C ARG A 405 20.37 -7.71 -13.42
N ARG A 406 19.29 -8.47 -13.43
CA ARG A 406 19.29 -9.93 -13.57
C ARG A 406 18.40 -10.36 -14.73
N LYS A 407 18.70 -11.53 -15.29
CA LYS A 407 17.85 -12.18 -16.29
C LYS A 407 16.46 -12.45 -15.70
N SER A 408 15.41 -12.26 -16.50
CA SER A 408 14.03 -12.54 -16.12
C SER A 408 13.85 -13.92 -15.49
N MET A 409 13.15 -13.97 -14.35
CA MET A 409 12.85 -15.21 -13.64
C MET A 409 11.93 -16.13 -14.45
N VAL A 410 11.07 -15.56 -15.28
CA VAL A 410 10.19 -16.31 -16.20
C VAL A 410 11.04 -17.00 -17.27
N LYS A 411 12.02 -16.30 -17.85
CA LYS A 411 12.94 -16.88 -18.85
C LYS A 411 13.74 -18.05 -18.27
N GLY A 412 14.27 -17.90 -17.05
CA GLY A 412 14.93 -19.01 -16.34
C GLY A 412 13.99 -20.19 -16.06
N SER A 413 12.72 -19.91 -15.77
CA SER A 413 11.72 -20.97 -15.61
C SER A 413 11.37 -21.66 -16.93
N ALA A 414 11.31 -20.95 -18.05
CA ALA A 414 11.09 -21.53 -19.36
C ALA A 414 12.24 -22.47 -19.77
N GLU A 415 13.50 -22.10 -19.48
CA GLU A 415 14.66 -22.98 -19.71
C GLU A 415 14.58 -24.29 -18.91
N ASN A 416 14.11 -24.23 -17.66
CA ASN A 416 13.83 -25.44 -16.88
C ASN A 416 12.73 -26.29 -17.52
N VAL A 417 11.67 -25.65 -18.04
CA VAL A 417 10.55 -26.34 -18.74
C VAL A 417 11.05 -27.07 -19.98
N ILE A 418 11.86 -26.42 -20.81
CA ILE A 418 12.46 -27.07 -21.99
C ILE A 418 13.29 -28.27 -21.57
N THR A 419 14.11 -28.12 -20.53
CA THR A 419 14.99 -29.20 -20.03
C THR A 419 14.18 -30.41 -19.55
N VAL A 420 13.12 -30.18 -18.76
CA VAL A 420 12.32 -31.27 -18.20
C VAL A 420 11.47 -31.95 -19.27
N LEU A 421 10.83 -31.20 -20.19
CA LEU A 421 10.01 -31.80 -21.24
C LEU A 421 10.84 -32.56 -22.27
N SER A 422 12.03 -32.08 -22.62
CA SER A 422 12.94 -32.83 -23.51
C SER A 422 13.27 -34.21 -22.93
N LYS A 423 13.45 -34.27 -21.60
CA LYS A 423 13.73 -35.53 -20.89
C LYS A 423 12.50 -36.43 -20.76
N ILE A 424 11.33 -35.87 -20.45
CA ILE A 424 10.11 -36.65 -20.20
C ILE A 424 9.51 -37.18 -21.50
N MET A 425 9.54 -36.39 -22.57
CA MET A 425 8.94 -36.76 -23.85
C MET A 425 9.90 -37.50 -24.79
N ASP A 426 11.19 -37.54 -24.45
CA ASP A 426 12.26 -38.05 -25.33
C ASP A 426 12.27 -37.36 -26.72
N VAL A 427 12.10 -36.03 -26.70
CA VAL A 427 12.08 -35.18 -27.90
C VAL A 427 13.13 -34.08 -27.77
N ASP A 428 13.86 -33.80 -28.85
CA ASP A 428 14.77 -32.65 -28.89
C ASP A 428 13.98 -31.36 -29.19
N LEU A 429 13.69 -30.59 -28.15
CA LEU A 429 12.96 -29.33 -28.30
C LEU A 429 13.74 -28.25 -29.07
N ARG A 430 15.01 -28.50 -29.45
CA ARG A 430 15.75 -27.65 -30.39
C ARG A 430 15.25 -27.80 -31.83
N ASP A 431 14.46 -28.82 -32.13
CA ASP A 431 13.81 -29.00 -33.44
C ASP A 431 12.48 -28.24 -33.55
N TYR A 432 12.07 -27.50 -32.51
CA TYR A 432 10.80 -26.81 -32.45
C TYR A 432 10.97 -25.29 -32.35
N PHE A 433 10.19 -24.55 -33.12
CA PHE A 433 9.95 -23.14 -32.87
C PHE A 433 8.83 -23.00 -31.84
N ILE A 434 9.20 -22.56 -30.64
CA ILE A 434 8.31 -22.44 -29.48
C ILE A 434 8.07 -20.95 -29.22
N HIS A 435 6.80 -20.56 -29.22
CA HIS A 435 6.37 -19.22 -28.82
C HIS A 435 5.47 -19.31 -27.61
N ILE A 436 5.87 -18.66 -26.51
CA ILE A 436 5.10 -18.57 -25.26
C ILE A 436 4.62 -17.12 -25.13
N ASP A 437 3.31 -16.91 -25.05
CA ASP A 437 2.71 -15.60 -24.86
C ASP A 437 1.93 -15.50 -23.55
N PHE A 438 2.28 -14.50 -22.74
CA PHE A 438 1.51 -14.13 -21.56
C PHE A 438 0.53 -13.03 -21.96
N THR A 439 -0.71 -13.40 -22.22
CA THR A 439 -1.75 -12.52 -22.80
C THR A 439 -2.23 -11.40 -21.86
N SER A 440 -1.77 -11.37 -20.60
CA SER A 440 -2.18 -10.36 -19.63
C SER A 440 -1.60 -8.97 -19.88
N ASP A 441 -2.42 -7.93 -19.68
CA ASP A 441 -2.00 -6.52 -19.65
C ASP A 441 -0.97 -6.19 -18.55
N ALA A 442 -0.80 -7.08 -17.57
CA ALA A 442 0.17 -6.94 -16.50
C ALA A 442 1.44 -7.75 -16.80
N VAL A 443 2.60 -7.13 -16.61
CA VAL A 443 3.88 -7.82 -16.75
C VAL A 443 3.97 -8.91 -15.67
N VAL A 444 4.04 -10.18 -16.10
CA VAL A 444 4.27 -11.29 -15.19
C VAL A 444 5.74 -11.33 -14.83
N ASP A 445 6.01 -11.26 -13.53
CA ASP A 445 7.34 -11.49 -13.00
C ASP A 445 7.29 -12.54 -11.88
N GLY A 446 8.27 -13.46 -11.93
CA GLY A 446 8.41 -14.56 -10.98
C GLY A 446 8.29 -15.96 -11.59
N PRO A 447 8.98 -16.96 -11.01
CA PRO A 447 9.07 -18.32 -11.57
C PRO A 447 7.80 -19.17 -11.34
N SER A 448 6.71 -18.60 -10.82
CA SER A 448 5.50 -19.36 -10.43
C SER A 448 4.64 -19.85 -11.59
N ALA A 449 4.98 -19.48 -12.82
CA ALA A 449 4.35 -19.93 -14.05
C ALA A 449 5.00 -21.21 -14.63
N GLY A 450 6.01 -21.79 -13.97
CA GLY A 450 6.75 -22.94 -14.48
C GLY A 450 5.88 -24.14 -14.81
N ILE A 451 4.95 -24.51 -13.92
CA ILE A 451 4.03 -25.62 -14.18
C ILE A 451 3.04 -25.30 -15.32
N THR A 452 2.54 -24.07 -15.37
CA THR A 452 1.64 -23.59 -16.42
C THR A 452 2.29 -23.67 -17.79
N MET A 453 3.54 -23.21 -17.91
CA MET A 453 4.33 -23.29 -19.14
C MET A 453 4.59 -24.75 -19.56
N ALA A 454 4.91 -25.63 -18.60
CA ALA A 454 5.15 -27.03 -18.90
C ALA A 454 3.89 -27.71 -19.46
N VAL A 455 2.73 -27.50 -18.83
CA VAL A 455 1.46 -28.09 -19.29
C VAL A 455 1.04 -27.51 -20.64
N ALA A 456 1.16 -26.19 -20.83
CA ALA A 456 0.81 -25.55 -22.10
C ALA A 456 1.70 -26.01 -23.25
N LEU A 457 3.01 -26.13 -23.03
CA LEU A 457 3.95 -26.64 -24.03
C LEU A 457 3.69 -28.12 -24.34
N TYR A 458 3.44 -28.95 -23.32
CA TYR A 458 3.04 -30.35 -23.53
C TYR A 458 1.76 -30.46 -24.37
N SER A 459 0.73 -29.66 -24.05
CA SER A 459 -0.51 -29.60 -24.82
C SER A 459 -0.24 -29.21 -26.27
N SER A 460 0.58 -28.18 -26.51
CA SER A 460 0.95 -27.72 -27.85
C SER A 460 1.68 -28.79 -28.67
N LEU A 461 2.58 -29.57 -28.04
CA LEU A 461 3.34 -30.64 -28.70
C LEU A 461 2.50 -31.89 -28.98
N THR A 462 1.56 -32.23 -28.11
CA THR A 462 0.78 -33.47 -28.20
C THR A 462 -0.58 -33.31 -28.86
N GLY A 463 -1.09 -32.07 -28.97
CA GLY A 463 -2.41 -31.77 -29.49
C GLY A 463 -3.55 -32.03 -28.51
N TYR A 464 -3.27 -32.45 -27.27
CA TYR A 464 -4.32 -32.66 -26.26
C TYR A 464 -4.80 -31.34 -25.66
N PRO A 465 -6.11 -31.05 -25.68
CA PRO A 465 -6.65 -29.82 -25.09
C PRO A 465 -6.62 -29.86 -23.56
N ILE A 466 -6.42 -28.69 -22.95
CA ILE A 466 -6.46 -28.51 -21.49
C ILE A 466 -7.85 -28.03 -21.06
N ASP A 467 -8.34 -28.57 -19.94
CA ASP A 467 -9.59 -28.13 -19.32
C ASP A 467 -9.52 -26.64 -18.97
N ASN A 468 -10.36 -25.84 -19.64
CA ASN A 468 -10.44 -24.39 -19.46
C ASN A 468 -10.95 -23.96 -18.09
N THR A 469 -11.51 -24.89 -17.29
CA THR A 469 -11.97 -24.64 -15.92
C THR A 469 -10.93 -24.96 -14.86
N VAL A 470 -9.73 -25.40 -15.27
CA VAL A 470 -8.58 -25.65 -14.39
C VAL A 470 -7.63 -24.46 -14.43
N ALA A 471 -7.13 -24.05 -13.26
CA ALA A 471 -6.01 -23.13 -13.15
C ALA A 471 -4.88 -23.72 -12.30
N MET A 472 -3.65 -23.26 -12.50
CA MET A 472 -2.50 -23.82 -11.79
C MET A 472 -1.42 -22.79 -11.47
N THR A 473 -0.63 -23.09 -10.44
CA THR A 473 0.57 -22.33 -10.11
C THR A 473 1.63 -23.22 -9.48
N GLY A 474 2.90 -22.91 -9.73
CA GLY A 474 4.00 -23.70 -9.20
C GLY A 474 5.28 -23.44 -9.97
N LYS A 475 6.41 -23.47 -9.27
CA LYS A 475 7.72 -23.51 -9.93
C LYS A 475 8.00 -24.96 -10.32
N ILE A 476 8.59 -25.18 -11.47
CA ILE A 476 9.03 -26.52 -11.89
C ILE A 476 10.56 -26.61 -11.82
N SER A 477 11.06 -27.72 -11.27
CA SER A 477 12.49 -28.04 -11.33
C SER A 477 12.82 -28.84 -12.59
N ILE A 478 14.11 -28.91 -12.95
CA ILE A 478 14.59 -29.72 -14.09
C ILE A 478 14.29 -31.24 -13.96
N ASN A 479 13.88 -31.69 -12.77
CA ASN A 479 13.50 -33.08 -12.48
C ASN A 479 11.97 -33.29 -12.48
N GLY A 480 11.17 -32.30 -12.89
CA GLY A 480 9.71 -32.41 -12.90
C GLY A 480 9.02 -32.25 -11.54
N ILE A 481 9.77 -31.94 -10.48
CA ILE A 481 9.21 -31.66 -9.15
C ILE A 481 8.62 -30.25 -9.10
N VAL A 482 7.39 -30.14 -8.62
CA VAL A 482 6.67 -28.89 -8.36
C VAL A 482 7.10 -28.32 -7.01
N ARG A 483 7.49 -27.04 -7.00
CA ARG A 483 8.06 -26.36 -5.83
C ARG A 483 7.16 -25.20 -5.36
N PRO A 484 7.24 -24.83 -4.08
CA PRO A 484 6.37 -23.83 -3.48
C PRO A 484 6.54 -22.43 -4.08
N ILE A 485 5.46 -21.66 -4.00
CA ILE A 485 5.31 -20.28 -4.45
C ILE A 485 4.80 -19.38 -3.32
N GLY A 486 4.96 -18.07 -3.48
CA GLY A 486 4.38 -17.07 -2.59
C GLY A 486 2.97 -16.65 -3.03
N GLY A 487 2.16 -16.17 -2.08
CA GLY A 487 0.84 -15.60 -2.38
C GLY A 487 -0.17 -16.62 -2.91
N VAL A 488 -0.22 -17.83 -2.34
CA VAL A 488 -1.15 -18.89 -2.80
C VAL A 488 -2.61 -18.49 -2.54
N VAL A 489 -2.90 -17.95 -1.36
CA VAL A 489 -4.25 -17.52 -0.96
C VAL A 489 -4.83 -16.48 -1.93
N PRO A 490 -4.18 -15.34 -2.23
CA PRO A 490 -4.72 -14.37 -3.18
C PRO A 490 -4.85 -14.95 -4.61
N LYS A 491 -3.99 -15.90 -5.02
CA LYS A 491 -4.10 -16.61 -6.30
C LYS A 491 -5.36 -17.48 -6.38
N VAL A 492 -5.63 -18.27 -5.34
CA VAL A 492 -6.85 -19.10 -5.29
C VAL A 492 -8.10 -18.23 -5.24
N ARG A 493 -8.09 -17.13 -4.47
CA ARG A 493 -9.18 -16.12 -4.47
C ARG A 493 -9.42 -15.54 -5.86
N ALA A 494 -8.37 -15.32 -6.65
CA ALA A 494 -8.51 -14.85 -8.03
C ALA A 494 -9.14 -15.92 -8.93
N ALA A 495 -8.75 -17.18 -8.79
CA ALA A 495 -9.35 -18.30 -9.50
C ALA A 495 -10.86 -18.42 -9.21
N ILE A 496 -11.25 -18.30 -7.93
CA ILE A 496 -12.64 -18.22 -7.49
C ILE A 496 -13.40 -17.10 -8.22
N ARG A 497 -12.86 -15.87 -8.21
CA ARG A 497 -13.49 -14.72 -8.88
C ARG A 497 -13.63 -14.90 -10.39
N ALA A 498 -12.70 -15.64 -11.00
CA ALA A 498 -12.70 -15.92 -12.43
C ALA A 498 -13.65 -17.06 -12.84
N GLY A 499 -14.23 -17.77 -11.88
CA GLY A 499 -15.09 -18.93 -12.14
C GLY A 499 -14.33 -20.22 -12.44
N VAL A 500 -13.06 -20.32 -12.04
CA VAL A 500 -12.29 -21.58 -12.09
C VAL A 500 -12.94 -22.61 -11.16
N LYS A 501 -13.04 -23.86 -11.61
CA LYS A 501 -13.64 -24.95 -10.83
C LYS A 501 -12.59 -25.74 -10.04
N LYS A 502 -11.39 -25.87 -10.60
CA LYS A 502 -10.30 -26.66 -10.01
C LYS A 502 -8.99 -25.88 -10.04
N VAL A 503 -8.27 -25.82 -8.91
CA VAL A 503 -6.96 -25.16 -8.82
C VAL A 503 -5.89 -26.15 -8.36
N LEU A 504 -4.81 -26.23 -9.13
CA LEU A 504 -3.63 -27.02 -8.79
C LEU A 504 -2.60 -26.15 -8.08
N ILE A 505 -2.24 -26.51 -6.85
CA ILE A 505 -1.22 -25.83 -6.05
C ILE A 505 -0.11 -26.79 -5.62
N PRO A 506 1.12 -26.30 -5.36
CA PRO A 506 2.18 -27.14 -4.81
C PRO A 506 1.75 -27.72 -3.46
N ALA A 507 2.05 -28.99 -3.20
CA ALA A 507 1.68 -29.65 -1.95
C ALA A 507 2.20 -28.90 -0.70
N ASP A 508 3.42 -28.37 -0.76
CA ASP A 508 4.06 -27.58 0.30
C ASP A 508 3.34 -26.25 0.61
N ASN A 509 2.46 -25.79 -0.28
CA ASN A 509 1.68 -24.57 -0.11
C ASN A 509 0.30 -24.80 0.50
N TRP A 510 -0.07 -26.06 0.76
CA TRP A 510 -1.34 -26.40 1.39
C TRP A 510 -1.47 -25.79 2.77
N GLN A 511 -2.62 -25.20 3.06
CA GLN A 511 -2.95 -24.54 4.31
C GLN A 511 -4.35 -24.97 4.76
N GLN A 512 -4.58 -25.04 6.07
CA GLN A 512 -5.88 -25.41 6.63
C GLN A 512 -7.00 -24.43 6.27
N ILE A 513 -6.65 -23.17 5.96
CA ILE A 513 -7.61 -22.16 5.51
C ILE A 513 -8.38 -22.59 4.25
N PHE A 514 -7.79 -23.44 3.41
CA PHE A 514 -8.45 -23.97 2.20
C PHE A 514 -9.63 -24.90 2.49
N ASN A 515 -9.81 -25.34 3.73
CA ASN A 515 -11.00 -26.09 4.15
C ASN A 515 -12.15 -25.18 4.63
N GLY A 516 -11.97 -23.85 4.63
CA GLY A 516 -12.97 -22.88 5.05
C GLY A 516 -14.08 -22.66 4.01
N GLU A 517 -15.19 -22.07 4.44
CA GLU A 517 -16.38 -21.81 3.59
C GLU A 517 -16.05 -20.98 2.34
N GLU A 518 -15.11 -20.04 2.43
CA GLU A 518 -14.65 -19.21 1.30
C GLU A 518 -14.15 -20.07 0.12
N PHE A 519 -13.48 -21.18 0.42
CA PHE A 519 -12.84 -22.04 -0.57
C PHE A 519 -13.70 -23.26 -0.94
N ALA A 520 -14.85 -23.45 -0.30
CA ALA A 520 -15.73 -24.60 -0.55
C ALA A 520 -16.33 -24.63 -1.97
N GLN A 521 -16.27 -23.50 -2.68
CA GLN A 521 -16.77 -23.36 -4.05
C GLN A 521 -15.75 -23.75 -5.14
N ILE A 522 -14.54 -24.19 -4.77
CA ILE A 522 -13.46 -24.54 -5.71
C ILE A 522 -12.70 -25.78 -5.24
N ASP A 523 -12.36 -26.68 -6.16
CA ASP A 523 -11.59 -27.88 -5.85
C ASP A 523 -10.09 -27.57 -5.85
N ILE A 524 -9.47 -27.57 -4.67
CA ILE A 524 -8.04 -27.27 -4.53
C ILE A 524 -7.25 -28.58 -4.42
N ILE A 525 -6.44 -28.86 -5.45
CA ILE A 525 -5.66 -30.10 -5.55
C ILE A 525 -4.19 -29.82 -5.29
N LYS A 526 -3.59 -30.66 -4.44
CA LYS A 526 -2.16 -30.64 -4.16
C LYS A 526 -1.43 -31.44 -5.22
N ILE A 527 -0.40 -30.85 -5.82
CA ILE A 527 0.48 -31.50 -6.77
C ILE A 527 1.95 -31.43 -6.30
N THR A 528 2.70 -32.49 -6.58
CA THR A 528 4.13 -32.65 -6.26
C THR A 528 4.97 -32.82 -7.52
N THR A 529 4.39 -33.32 -8.61
CA THR A 529 5.06 -33.57 -9.88
C THR A 529 4.33 -32.99 -11.07
N PHE A 530 5.05 -32.85 -12.18
CA PHE A 530 4.50 -32.49 -13.48
C PHE A 530 3.42 -33.47 -13.95
N ASP A 531 3.64 -34.78 -13.75
CA ASP A 531 2.71 -35.83 -14.15
C ASP A 531 1.34 -35.71 -13.48
N GLU A 532 1.32 -35.37 -12.18
CA GLU A 532 0.08 -35.10 -11.45
C GLU A 532 -0.65 -33.88 -12.03
N ALA A 533 0.09 -32.83 -12.41
CA ALA A 533 -0.50 -31.66 -13.03
C ALA A 533 -1.14 -31.98 -14.39
N LEU A 534 -0.49 -32.78 -15.23
CA LEU A 534 -1.05 -33.23 -16.50
C LEU A 534 -2.31 -34.07 -16.31
N ARG A 535 -2.27 -35.07 -15.42
CA ARG A 535 -3.42 -35.94 -15.14
C ARG A 535 -4.66 -35.16 -14.71
N GLU A 536 -4.47 -34.11 -13.93
CA GLU A 536 -5.58 -33.31 -13.40
C GLU A 536 -6.11 -32.23 -14.35
N SER A 537 -5.41 -31.95 -15.45
CA SER A 537 -5.70 -30.81 -16.35
C SER A 537 -5.97 -31.18 -17.81
N ILE A 538 -5.48 -32.30 -18.31
CA ILE A 538 -5.75 -32.75 -19.69
C ILE A 538 -7.16 -33.33 -19.78
N LEU A 539 -7.88 -32.97 -20.85
CA LEU A 539 -9.08 -33.69 -21.25
C LEU A 539 -8.69 -34.83 -22.19
N ILE A 540 -8.66 -36.04 -21.63
CA ILE A 540 -8.56 -37.26 -22.43
C ILE A 540 -10.00 -37.62 -22.79
N GLU A 541 -10.40 -37.44 -24.06
CA GLU A 541 -11.59 -38.12 -24.55
C GLU A 541 -11.38 -39.63 -24.37
N GLU A 542 -12.40 -40.38 -23.93
CA GLU A 542 -12.41 -41.85 -23.76
C GLU A 542 -12.20 -42.63 -25.09
N VAL A 543 -11.23 -42.22 -25.89
CA VAL A 543 -10.81 -42.87 -27.13
C VAL A 543 -9.30 -43.12 -27.00
N GLU A 544 -8.97 -44.36 -26.65
CA GLU A 544 -7.63 -44.97 -26.53
C GLU A 544 -6.90 -44.84 -25.17
N GLU A 545 -7.47 -45.44 -24.12
CA GLU A 545 -6.72 -45.92 -22.93
C GLU A 545 -5.55 -46.87 -23.30
N GLU A 546 -5.45 -47.38 -24.54
CA GLU A 546 -4.41 -48.32 -24.95
C GLU A 546 -3.02 -47.68 -25.23
N LYS A 547 -2.92 -46.35 -25.40
CA LYS A 547 -1.62 -45.68 -25.67
C LYS A 547 -0.94 -45.05 -24.45
N LEU A 548 -1.59 -45.08 -23.28
CA LEU A 548 -1.02 -44.56 -22.02
C LEU A 548 -0.30 -45.62 -21.17
N LYS A 549 -0.04 -46.81 -21.73
CA LYS A 549 1.05 -47.67 -21.24
C LYS A 549 2.39 -47.05 -21.62
N ILE A 550 2.74 -45.97 -20.91
CA ILE A 550 4.13 -45.65 -20.63
C ILE A 550 4.71 -46.90 -19.98
N ASP A 551 5.83 -47.37 -20.51
CA ASP A 551 6.56 -48.58 -20.13
C ASP A 551 6.79 -48.63 -18.61
N LEU A 552 5.86 -49.27 -17.89
CA LEU A 552 5.86 -49.40 -16.42
C LEU A 552 6.60 -50.66 -15.96
N ASP A 553 7.14 -51.46 -16.89
CA ASP A 553 7.87 -52.69 -16.59
C ASP A 553 9.17 -52.76 -17.41
N SER A 554 10.19 -51.99 -17.01
CA SER A 554 11.57 -52.35 -17.35
C SER A 554 12.53 -52.07 -16.20
N ASP A 555 12.77 -53.13 -15.42
CA ASP A 555 14.00 -53.49 -14.71
C ASP A 555 14.88 -52.36 -14.18
N LEU A 556 14.73 -52.02 -12.89
CA LEU A 556 15.81 -51.48 -12.05
C LEU A 556 15.50 -51.59 -10.54
N VAL A 557 15.03 -52.75 -10.07
CA VAL A 557 15.05 -53.07 -8.63
C VAL A 557 15.47 -54.52 -8.40
N SER A 558 16.75 -54.82 -8.61
CA SER A 558 17.45 -55.85 -7.83
C SER A 558 18.96 -55.78 -8.05
N ALA A 559 19.66 -55.05 -7.19
CA ALA A 559 21.06 -55.33 -6.88
C ALA A 559 21.15 -55.55 -5.36
N PRO A 560 21.58 -56.72 -4.88
CA PRO A 560 21.73 -56.95 -3.45
C PRO A 560 22.93 -56.17 -2.91
N LEU A 561 22.75 -55.60 -1.72
CA LEU A 561 23.82 -55.07 -0.88
C LEU A 561 24.89 -56.14 -0.65
N ALA A 562 26.13 -55.83 -1.04
CA ALA A 562 27.36 -56.46 -0.55
C ALA A 562 28.35 -55.35 -0.20
#